data_AF-A0A5C4XAC3-F1
#
_entry.id   AF-A0A5C4XAC3-F1
#
_cell.length_a   1.000
_cell.length_b   1.000
_cell.length_c   1.000
_cell.angle_alpha   90.00
_cell.angle_beta   90.00
_cell.angle_gamma   90.00
#
_symmetry.space_group_name_H-M   'P 1'
#
loop_
_entity.id
_entity.type
_entity.pdbx_description
1 polymer ?
#
loop_
_entity_poly.entity_id
_entity_poly.type
_entity_poly.pdbx_seq_one_letter_code
_entity_poly.pdbx_strand_id
1 'polypeptide(L)'
;MTLAVSALQAVGLFLVTNIDDIIVLSLFFARGAGAPGTTFKITVGQYLGFGAILVTSILIALGAGAFLPEGVIPYFGLIPLLIGLRAAWQAWRNRDDDDDDDDDDPGRAVAIWSVAAVTFANGGDNIGVYVPVFLAVGPAAITAYVVVFLALVAVLVLAARYIATRRPIAEVLERWEHILFPLVLIVLGVVILVEGGAFGL
;
A
#
# COMPACT_ATOMS: atom_id res chain seq x y z
N MET A 1 -23.86 3.56 -1.30
CA MET A 1 -22.95 2.54 -1.87
C MET A 1 -23.29 1.18 -1.26
N THR A 2 -23.35 0.10 -2.03
CA THR A 2 -23.60 -1.24 -1.47
C THR A 2 -22.31 -1.83 -0.90
N LEU A 3 -22.42 -2.77 0.06
CA LEU A 3 -21.26 -3.47 0.63
C LEU A 3 -20.46 -4.22 -0.45
N ALA A 4 -21.13 -4.76 -1.46
CA ALA A 4 -20.49 -5.45 -2.58
C ALA A 4 -19.59 -4.51 -3.40
N VAL A 5 -20.05 -3.29 -3.68
CA VAL A 5 -19.23 -2.28 -4.38
C VAL A 5 -18.03 -1.86 -3.53
N SER A 6 -18.24 -1.67 -2.22
CA SER A 6 -17.17 -1.32 -1.28
C SER A 6 -16.10 -2.41 -1.21
N ALA A 7 -16.51 -3.68 -1.18
CA ALA A 7 -15.59 -4.82 -1.18
C ALA A 7 -14.78 -4.89 -2.48
N LEU A 8 -15.38 -4.64 -3.63
CA LEU A 8 -14.68 -4.62 -4.91
C LEU A 8 -13.66 -3.48 -5.00
N GLN A 9 -14.04 -2.28 -4.56
CA GLN A 9 -13.12 -1.15 -4.47
C GLN A 9 -11.97 -1.44 -3.49
N ALA A 10 -12.27 -2.07 -2.35
CA ALA A 10 -11.25 -2.50 -1.40
C ALA A 10 -10.26 -3.50 -2.03
N VAL A 11 -10.73 -4.48 -2.81
CA VAL A 11 -9.83 -5.39 -3.54
C VAL A 11 -8.93 -4.60 -4.48
N GLY A 12 -9.49 -3.72 -5.30
CA GLY A 12 -8.70 -2.89 -6.23
C GLY A 12 -7.68 -2.01 -5.51
N LEU A 13 -8.10 -1.32 -4.46
CA LEU A 13 -7.24 -0.44 -3.67
C LEU A 13 -6.11 -1.20 -3.00
N PHE A 14 -6.40 -2.35 -2.40
CA PHE A 14 -5.39 -3.21 -1.79
C PHE A 14 -4.37 -3.68 -2.82
N LEU A 15 -4.83 -4.20 -3.96
CA LEU A 15 -3.94 -4.72 -5.00
C LEU A 15 -2.96 -3.67 -5.51
N VAL A 16 -3.40 -2.43 -5.67
CA VAL A 16 -2.56 -1.33 -6.18
C VAL A 16 -1.56 -0.86 -5.14
N THR A 17 -2.00 -0.69 -3.89
CA THR A 17 -1.17 -0.14 -2.80
C THR A 17 -0.24 -1.17 -2.17
N ASN A 18 -0.30 -2.44 -2.57
CA ASN A 18 0.53 -3.50 -1.98
C ASN A 18 1.37 -4.21 -3.04
N ILE A 19 1.60 -3.59 -4.21
CA ILE A 19 2.51 -4.14 -5.23
C ILE A 19 3.94 -4.17 -4.67
N ASP A 20 4.38 -3.06 -4.08
CA ASP A 20 5.73 -2.88 -3.52
C ASP A 20 5.97 -3.88 -2.38
N ASP A 21 4.96 -4.12 -1.55
CA ASP A 21 4.99 -5.13 -0.49
C ASP A 21 5.24 -6.55 -1.02
N ILE A 22 4.80 -6.89 -2.25
CA ILE A 22 5.12 -8.19 -2.86
C ILE A 22 6.64 -8.33 -3.02
N ILE A 23 7.31 -7.29 -3.49
CA ILE A 23 8.76 -7.29 -3.70
C ILE A 23 9.47 -7.40 -2.35
N VAL A 24 9.13 -6.52 -1.40
CA VAL A 24 9.70 -6.53 -0.04
C VAL A 24 9.53 -7.89 0.64
N LEU A 25 8.33 -8.47 0.62
CA LEU A 25 8.06 -9.78 1.20
C LEU A 25 8.80 -10.90 0.46
N SER A 26 8.93 -10.80 -0.87
CA SER A 26 9.66 -11.80 -1.66
C SER A 26 11.15 -11.84 -1.28
N LEU A 27 11.75 -10.68 -1.00
CA LEU A 27 13.12 -10.57 -0.50
C LEU A 27 13.26 -11.20 0.90
N PHE A 28 12.32 -10.95 1.81
CA PHE A 28 12.30 -11.64 3.11
C PHE A 28 12.19 -13.16 2.97
N PHE A 29 11.39 -13.66 2.02
CA PHE A 29 11.30 -15.10 1.74
C PHE A 29 12.60 -15.65 1.15
N ALA A 30 13.29 -14.89 0.29
CA ALA A 30 14.59 -15.27 -0.26
C ALA A 30 15.66 -15.33 0.83
N ARG A 31 15.73 -14.33 1.72
CA ARG A 31 16.65 -14.28 2.87
C ARG A 31 16.39 -15.42 3.87
N GLY A 32 15.11 -15.76 4.10
CA GLY A 32 14.71 -16.84 5.01
C GLY A 32 14.62 -18.23 4.38
N ALA A 33 15.11 -18.41 3.14
CA ALA A 33 15.02 -19.68 2.43
C ALA A 33 15.76 -20.79 3.19
N GLY A 34 15.10 -21.94 3.38
CA GLY A 34 15.67 -23.09 4.10
C GLY A 34 15.62 -22.98 5.64
N ALA A 35 15.25 -21.83 6.20
CA ALA A 35 15.08 -21.69 7.65
C ALA A 35 13.66 -22.12 8.10
N PRO A 36 13.52 -22.91 9.18
CA PRO A 36 12.22 -23.30 9.70
C PRO A 36 11.48 -22.08 10.27
N GLY A 37 10.16 -22.03 10.01
CA GLY A 37 9.29 -20.99 10.55
C GLY A 37 9.35 -19.63 9.83
N THR A 38 10.11 -19.49 8.74
CA THR A 38 10.20 -18.25 7.95
C THR A 38 8.83 -17.72 7.54
N THR A 39 7.97 -18.56 6.95
CA THR A 39 6.62 -18.16 6.54
C THR A 39 5.82 -17.61 7.72
N PHE A 40 5.86 -18.26 8.88
CA PHE A 40 5.15 -17.80 10.06
C PHE A 40 5.65 -16.43 10.53
N LYS A 41 6.97 -16.24 10.59
CA LYS A 41 7.56 -14.97 11.01
C LYS A 41 7.19 -13.83 10.06
N ILE A 42 7.23 -14.08 8.74
CA ILE A 42 6.85 -13.11 7.72
C ILE A 42 5.35 -12.80 7.79
N THR A 43 4.49 -13.82 7.90
CA THR A 43 3.03 -13.61 8.02
C THR A 43 2.71 -12.76 9.24
N VAL A 44 3.23 -13.11 10.42
CA VAL A 44 2.95 -12.35 11.65
C VAL A 44 3.51 -10.93 11.55
N GLY A 45 4.73 -10.76 11.04
CA GLY A 45 5.32 -9.44 10.82
C GLY A 45 4.48 -8.57 9.90
N GLN A 46 4.05 -9.11 8.76
CA GLN A 46 3.21 -8.41 7.80
C GLN A 46 1.87 -7.98 8.42
N TYR A 47 1.20 -8.86 9.17
CA TYR A 47 -0.06 -8.50 9.84
C TYR A 47 0.13 -7.41 10.89
N LEU A 48 1.26 -7.41 11.61
CA LEU A 48 1.57 -6.37 12.59
C LEU A 48 1.85 -5.03 11.92
N GLY A 49 2.72 -5.00 10.90
CA GLY A 49 3.06 -3.78 10.17
C GLY A 49 1.87 -3.21 9.40
N PHE A 50 1.18 -4.04 8.63
CA PHE A 50 -0.01 -3.64 7.88
C PHE A 50 -1.18 -3.26 8.79
N GLY A 51 -1.33 -3.95 9.94
CA GLY A 51 -2.28 -3.56 10.98
C GLY A 51 -2.00 -2.16 11.53
N ALA A 52 -0.73 -1.81 11.76
CA ALA A 52 -0.34 -0.48 12.20
C ALA A 52 -0.61 0.59 11.13
N ILE A 53 -0.39 0.29 9.84
CA ILE A 53 -0.77 1.16 8.71
C ILE A 53 -2.28 1.43 8.71
N LEU A 54 -3.09 0.38 8.84
CA LEU A 54 -4.54 0.47 8.88
C LEU A 54 -5.03 1.33 10.06
N VAL A 55 -4.53 1.05 11.27
CA VAL A 55 -4.89 1.82 12.47
C VAL A 55 -4.49 3.28 12.29
N THR A 56 -3.28 3.55 11.81
CA THR A 56 -2.79 4.91 11.58
C THR A 56 -3.66 5.65 10.56
N SER A 57 -3.99 5.00 9.44
CA SER A 57 -4.86 5.58 8.40
C SER A 57 -6.25 5.90 8.92
N ILE A 58 -6.85 4.99 9.71
CA ILE A 58 -8.17 5.22 10.32
C ILE A 58 -8.11 6.36 11.34
N LEU A 59 -7.08 6.41 12.20
CA LEU A 59 -6.95 7.48 13.19
C LEU A 59 -6.76 8.85 12.53
N ILE A 60 -5.95 8.93 11.46
CA ILE A 60 -5.77 10.16 10.69
C ILE A 60 -7.09 10.56 10.03
N ALA A 61 -7.80 9.63 9.40
CA ALA A 61 -9.10 9.91 8.76
C ALA A 61 -10.15 10.38 9.78
N LEU A 62 -10.26 9.72 10.94
CA LEU A 62 -11.19 10.12 12.00
C LEU A 62 -10.82 11.49 12.58
N GLY A 63 -9.54 11.75 12.80
CA GLY A 63 -9.06 13.06 13.27
C GLY A 63 -9.35 14.15 12.23
N ALA A 64 -8.95 13.95 10.98
CA ALA A 64 -9.21 14.88 9.90
C ALA A 64 -10.72 15.16 9.73
N GLY A 65 -11.57 14.13 9.74
CA GLY A 65 -13.02 14.29 9.64
C GLY A 65 -13.67 14.97 10.86
N ALA A 66 -13.07 14.88 12.04
CA ALA A 66 -13.57 15.53 13.25
C ALA A 66 -13.15 17.01 13.37
N PHE A 67 -11.99 17.38 12.82
CA PHE A 67 -11.40 18.71 12.99
C PHE A 67 -11.44 19.59 11.74
N LEU A 68 -11.64 19.02 10.56
CA LEU A 68 -11.67 19.79 9.30
C LEU A 68 -13.10 20.03 8.81
N PRO A 69 -13.37 21.21 8.21
CA PRO A 69 -14.64 21.46 7.55
C PRO A 69 -14.88 20.47 6.41
N GLU A 70 -16.14 20.07 6.20
CA GLU A 70 -16.53 19.12 5.15
C GLU A 70 -16.06 19.55 3.75
N GLY A 71 -16.05 20.86 3.46
CA GLY A 71 -15.57 21.41 2.19
C GLY A 71 -14.06 21.24 1.94
N VAL A 72 -13.27 20.84 2.95
CA VAL A 72 -11.82 20.59 2.82
C VAL A 72 -11.53 19.12 2.49
N ILE A 73 -12.43 18.20 2.85
CA ILE A 73 -12.24 16.75 2.66
C ILE A 73 -11.95 16.36 1.19
N PRO A 74 -12.66 16.90 0.18
CA PRO A 74 -12.38 16.58 -1.22
C PRO A 74 -10.95 16.90 -1.66
N TYR A 75 -10.33 17.93 -1.06
CA TYR A 75 -8.96 18.34 -1.38
C TYR A 75 -7.91 17.33 -0.92
N PHE A 76 -8.26 16.35 -0.09
CA PHE A 76 -7.36 15.23 0.20
C PHE A 76 -7.05 14.39 -1.05
N GLY A 77 -7.87 14.46 -2.11
CA GLY A 77 -7.54 13.89 -3.42
C GLY A 77 -6.30 14.53 -4.07
N LEU A 78 -5.88 15.72 -3.64
CA LEU A 78 -4.61 16.31 -4.07
C LEU A 78 -3.40 15.51 -3.59
N ILE A 79 -3.48 14.80 -2.46
CA ILE A 79 -2.37 14.02 -1.92
C ILE A 79 -1.99 12.88 -2.89
N PRO A 80 -2.89 11.92 -3.20
CA PRO A 80 -2.57 10.87 -4.17
C PRO A 80 -2.29 11.46 -5.55
N LEU A 81 -2.98 12.53 -5.98
CA LEU A 81 -2.70 13.17 -7.26
C LEU A 81 -1.25 13.68 -7.36
N LEU A 82 -0.77 14.40 -6.33
CA LEU A 82 0.58 14.94 -6.31
C LEU A 82 1.64 13.84 -6.22
N ILE A 83 1.41 12.81 -5.39
CA ILE A 83 2.32 11.66 -5.29
C ILE A 83 2.39 10.94 -6.64
N GLY A 84 1.24 10.67 -7.26
CA GLY A 84 1.18 10.02 -8.57
C GLY A 84 1.85 10.84 -9.68
N LEU A 85 1.63 12.15 -9.73
CA LEU A 85 2.30 13.04 -10.69
C LEU A 85 3.82 13.09 -10.47
N ARG A 86 4.27 13.13 -9.21
CA ARG A 86 5.69 13.10 -8.86
C ARG A 86 6.34 11.79 -9.29
N ALA A 87 5.71 10.67 -8.98
CA ALA A 87 6.20 9.34 -9.34
C ALA A 87 6.25 9.15 -10.86
N ALA A 88 5.22 9.63 -11.60
CA ALA A 88 5.22 9.63 -13.06
C ALA A 88 6.34 10.52 -13.65
N TRP A 89 6.60 11.67 -13.03
CA TRP A 89 7.66 12.57 -13.47
C TRP A 89 9.04 11.97 -13.22
N GLN A 90 9.27 11.35 -12.06
CA GLN A 90 10.53 10.64 -11.76
C GLN A 90 10.76 9.49 -12.75
N ALA A 91 9.74 8.67 -13.02
CA ALA A 91 9.80 7.59 -14.01
C ALA A 91 10.11 8.08 -15.44
N TRP A 92 9.76 9.33 -15.77
CA TRP A 92 10.08 9.95 -17.06
C TRP A 92 11.45 10.64 -17.09
N ARG A 93 11.91 11.18 -15.94
CA ARG A 93 13.13 11.99 -15.83
C ARG A 93 14.39 11.13 -15.64
N ASN A 94 14.30 10.01 -14.91
CA ASN A 94 15.45 9.16 -14.61
C ASN A 94 15.33 7.82 -15.36
N ARG A 95 16.27 7.63 -16.30
CA ARG A 95 16.73 6.31 -16.75
C ARG A 95 18.16 6.02 -16.26
N ASP A 96 18.71 6.90 -15.45
CA ASP A 96 20.02 6.84 -14.79
C ASP A 96 19.83 7.47 -13.39
N ASP A 97 20.53 6.90 -12.40
CA ASP A 97 20.60 7.22 -10.95
C ASP A 97 19.55 6.57 -10.04
N ASP A 98 19.94 5.41 -9.47
CA ASP A 98 20.23 5.13 -8.03
C ASP A 98 19.89 3.64 -7.76
N ASP A 99 20.79 2.70 -7.43
CA ASP A 99 21.83 2.66 -6.39
C ASP A 99 21.40 3.35 -5.09
N ASP A 100 20.47 2.72 -4.37
CA ASP A 100 20.42 2.81 -2.91
C ASP A 100 20.82 1.44 -2.34
N ASP A 101 22.09 1.36 -1.93
CA ASP A 101 22.63 0.36 -1.03
C ASP A 101 21.89 0.47 0.32
N ASP A 102 20.80 -0.27 0.48
CA ASP A 102 20.37 -0.64 1.83
C ASP A 102 21.37 -1.66 2.38
N ASP A 103 22.09 -1.24 3.42
CA ASP A 103 22.98 -2.02 4.28
C ASP A 103 22.26 -3.26 4.85
N ASP A 104 22.08 -4.27 4.02
CA ASP A 104 21.62 -5.59 4.40
C ASP A 104 22.82 -6.37 4.91
N ASP A 105 23.04 -6.35 6.23
CA ASP A 105 23.88 -7.33 6.89
C ASP A 105 23.32 -8.74 6.58
N PRO A 106 23.99 -9.55 5.73
CA PRO A 106 23.46 -10.81 5.22
C PRO A 106 23.30 -11.88 6.32
N GLY A 107 23.71 -11.60 7.56
CA GLY A 107 23.73 -12.51 8.69
C GLY A 107 22.49 -12.51 9.59
N ARG A 108 21.53 -11.57 9.45
CA ARG A 108 20.41 -11.47 10.40
C ARG A 108 19.23 -12.37 10.01
N ALA A 109 18.94 -13.36 10.85
CA ALA A 109 17.78 -14.23 10.67
C ALA A 109 16.48 -13.42 10.56
N VAL A 110 15.60 -13.78 9.61
CA VAL A 110 14.28 -13.14 9.45
C VAL A 110 13.55 -13.13 10.79
N ALA A 111 13.23 -11.92 11.26
CA ALA A 111 12.58 -11.65 12.53
C ALA A 111 11.23 -10.97 12.28
N ILE A 112 10.24 -11.31 13.11
CA ILE A 112 8.87 -10.75 13.04
C ILE A 112 8.91 -9.22 13.07
N TRP A 113 9.71 -8.64 13.98
CA TRP A 113 9.83 -7.19 14.14
C TRP A 113 10.49 -6.51 12.95
N SER A 114 11.47 -7.15 12.32
CA SER A 114 12.10 -6.61 11.10
C SER A 114 11.09 -6.52 9.97
N VAL A 115 10.31 -7.59 9.75
CA VAL A 115 9.25 -7.57 8.72
C VAL A 115 8.21 -6.50 9.07
N ALA A 116 7.70 -6.48 10.30
CA ALA A 116 6.70 -5.48 10.70
C ALA A 116 7.18 -4.03 10.56
N ALA A 117 8.43 -3.75 10.94
CA ALA A 117 9.02 -2.43 10.85
C ALA A 117 9.21 -2.00 9.38
N VAL A 118 9.71 -2.90 8.53
CA VAL A 118 9.88 -2.61 7.10
C VAL A 118 8.53 -2.44 6.42
N THR A 119 7.54 -3.29 6.68
CA THR A 119 6.17 -3.12 6.17
C THR A 119 5.59 -1.75 6.57
N PHE A 120 5.71 -1.36 7.84
CA PHE A 120 5.19 -0.08 8.31
C PHE A 120 5.93 1.12 7.72
N ALA A 121 7.27 1.03 7.60
CA ALA A 121 8.08 2.07 6.99
C ALA A 121 7.79 2.22 5.48
N ASN A 122 7.55 1.10 4.80
CA ASN A 122 7.19 1.08 3.38
C ASN A 122 5.80 1.64 3.13
N GLY A 123 4.81 1.29 3.95
CA GLY A 123 3.41 1.64 3.69
C GLY A 123 3.01 3.09 4.00
N GLY A 124 3.93 4.05 3.87
CA GLY A 124 3.62 5.47 3.93
C GLY A 124 2.73 5.92 2.77
N ASP A 125 2.95 5.36 1.59
CA ASP A 125 2.10 5.52 0.40
C ASP A 125 0.71 4.87 0.61
N ASN A 126 0.63 3.70 1.26
CA ASN A 126 -0.64 3.10 1.68
C ASN A 126 -1.42 4.07 2.56
N ILE A 127 -0.79 4.70 3.56
CA ILE A 127 -1.44 5.70 4.42
C ILE A 127 -1.93 6.89 3.58
N GLY A 128 -1.07 7.41 2.70
CA GLY A 128 -1.40 8.54 1.81
C GLY A 128 -2.59 8.27 0.88
N VAL A 129 -2.85 6.99 0.57
CA VAL A 129 -3.98 6.55 -0.26
C VAL A 129 -5.21 6.15 0.56
N TYR A 130 -5.03 5.51 1.71
CA TYR A 130 -6.15 5.02 2.52
C TYR A 130 -6.86 6.15 3.25
N VAL A 131 -6.11 7.13 3.78
CA VAL A 131 -6.68 8.30 4.47
C VAL A 131 -7.74 9.04 3.63
N PRO A 132 -7.44 9.49 2.39
CA PRO A 132 -8.43 10.20 1.57
C PRO A 132 -9.65 9.31 1.25
N VAL A 133 -9.45 8.02 1.01
CA VAL A 133 -10.55 7.07 0.74
C VAL A 133 -11.43 6.88 1.97
N PHE A 134 -10.84 6.71 3.15
CA PHE A 134 -11.59 6.54 4.41
C PHE A 134 -12.34 7.81 4.82
N LEU A 135 -11.84 8.99 4.47
CA LEU A 135 -12.56 10.24 4.63
C LEU A 135 -13.78 10.38 3.70
N ALA A 136 -13.71 9.78 2.51
CA ALA A 136 -14.77 9.86 1.51
C ALA A 136 -15.90 8.82 1.71
N VAL A 137 -15.72 7.83 2.60
CA VAL A 137 -16.67 6.73 2.80
C VAL A 137 -17.16 6.62 4.24
N GLY A 138 -18.36 6.07 4.44
CA GLY A 138 -18.94 5.89 5.76
C GLY A 138 -18.31 4.73 6.57
N PRO A 139 -18.56 4.66 7.90
CA PRO A 139 -17.94 3.66 8.79
C PRO A 139 -18.18 2.20 8.38
N ALA A 140 -19.38 1.88 7.85
CA ALA A 140 -19.68 0.52 7.38
C ALA A 140 -18.81 0.11 6.18
N ALA A 141 -18.48 1.06 5.29
CA ALA A 141 -17.57 0.81 4.19
C ALA A 141 -16.14 0.63 4.73
N ILE A 142 -15.66 1.50 5.64
CA ILE A 142 -14.34 1.34 6.26
C ILE A 142 -14.17 -0.07 6.86
N THR A 143 -15.18 -0.58 7.59
CA THR A 143 -15.15 -1.95 8.12
C THR A 143 -15.00 -3.00 7.01
N ALA A 144 -15.70 -2.84 5.89
CA ALA A 144 -15.55 -3.73 4.74
C ALA A 144 -14.13 -3.68 4.15
N TYR A 145 -13.54 -2.48 4.02
CA TYR A 145 -12.16 -2.32 3.56
C TYR A 145 -11.18 -3.03 4.49
N VAL A 146 -11.29 -2.84 5.81
CA VAL A 146 -10.42 -3.48 6.80
C VAL A 146 -10.51 -5.01 6.71
N VAL A 147 -11.72 -5.58 6.66
CA VAL A 147 -11.90 -7.03 6.57
C VAL A 147 -11.30 -7.59 5.27
N VAL A 148 -11.55 -6.92 4.15
CA VAL A 148 -11.00 -7.32 2.85
C VAL A 148 -9.48 -7.23 2.84
N PHE A 149 -8.90 -6.15 3.36
CA PHE A 149 -7.45 -5.98 3.37
C PHE A 149 -6.78 -7.04 4.23
N LEU A 150 -7.28 -7.29 5.45
CA LEU A 150 -6.73 -8.33 6.33
C LEU A 150 -6.83 -9.73 5.71
N ALA A 151 -7.90 -10.01 4.94
CA ALA A 151 -8.01 -11.26 4.19
C ALA A 151 -6.99 -11.33 3.03
N LEU A 152 -6.81 -10.22 2.30
CA LEU A 152 -5.88 -10.15 1.17
C LEU A 152 -4.41 -10.14 1.59
N VAL A 153 -4.06 -9.72 2.82
CA VAL A 153 -2.70 -9.87 3.36
C VAL A 153 -2.27 -11.34 3.35
N ALA A 154 -3.16 -12.30 3.61
CA ALA A 154 -2.83 -13.71 3.51
C ALA A 154 -2.49 -14.11 2.05
N VAL A 155 -3.27 -13.60 1.09
CA VAL A 155 -3.04 -13.83 -0.35
C VAL A 155 -1.71 -13.20 -0.78
N LEU A 156 -1.43 -11.98 -0.30
CA LEU A 156 -0.20 -11.24 -0.56
C LEU A 156 1.04 -12.03 -0.10
N VAL A 157 1.01 -12.55 1.13
CA VAL A 157 2.12 -13.36 1.66
C VAL A 157 2.32 -14.64 0.84
N LEU A 158 1.23 -15.30 0.40
CA LEU A 158 1.32 -16.47 -0.47
C LEU A 158 1.88 -16.12 -1.85
N ALA A 159 1.47 -15.00 -2.43
CA ALA A 159 1.96 -14.50 -3.71
C ALA A 159 3.46 -14.18 -3.63
N ALA A 160 3.88 -13.44 -2.61
CA ALA A 160 5.28 -13.10 -2.37
C ALA A 160 6.15 -14.35 -2.19
N ARG A 161 5.66 -15.36 -1.44
CA ARG A 161 6.35 -16.65 -1.30
C ARG A 161 6.53 -17.36 -2.64
N TYR A 162 5.50 -17.33 -3.48
CA TYR A 162 5.55 -17.93 -4.81
C TYR A 162 6.55 -17.19 -5.72
N ILE A 163 6.52 -15.86 -5.69
CA ILE A 163 7.39 -14.99 -6.51
C ILE A 163 8.85 -15.09 -6.07
N ALA A 164 9.13 -15.23 -4.77
CA ALA A 164 10.47 -15.44 -4.24
C ALA A 164 11.17 -16.67 -4.85
N THR A 165 10.41 -17.64 -5.38
CA THR A 165 10.96 -18.82 -6.07
C THR A 165 11.14 -18.63 -7.58
N ARG A 166 10.77 -17.47 -8.14
CA ARG A 166 10.67 -17.20 -9.58
C ARG A 166 11.14 -15.79 -9.96
N ARG A 167 12.45 -15.60 -10.12
CA ARG A 167 13.07 -14.33 -10.55
C ARG A 167 12.38 -13.60 -11.71
N PRO A 168 11.99 -14.27 -12.82
CA PRO A 168 11.37 -13.57 -13.94
C PRO A 168 10.04 -12.86 -13.61
N ILE A 169 9.31 -13.33 -12.59
CA ILE A 169 8.04 -12.71 -12.19
C ILE A 169 8.30 -11.45 -11.38
N ALA A 170 9.32 -11.46 -10.52
CA ALA A 170 9.72 -10.29 -9.74
C ALA A 170 10.16 -9.14 -10.66
N GLU A 171 11.01 -9.44 -11.66
CA GLU A 171 11.48 -8.45 -12.64
C GLU A 171 10.32 -7.82 -13.45
N VAL A 172 9.29 -8.61 -13.78
CA VAL A 172 8.10 -8.10 -14.46
C VAL A 172 7.30 -7.19 -13.53
N LEU A 173 7.07 -7.59 -12.28
CA LEU A 173 6.33 -6.78 -11.32
C LEU A 173 7.00 -5.42 -11.10
N GLU A 174 8.31 -5.40 -10.86
CA GLU A 174 9.12 -4.19 -10.70
C GLU A 174 9.03 -3.28 -11.95
N ARG A 175 9.01 -3.88 -13.15
CA ARG A 175 8.83 -3.14 -14.40
C ARG A 175 7.41 -2.59 -14.61
N TRP A 176 6.37 -3.15 -13.99
CA TRP A 176 5.01 -2.61 -14.14
C TRP A 176 4.65 -1.65 -13.01
N GLU A 177 5.21 -1.84 -11.82
CA GLU A 177 4.98 -1.03 -10.63
C GLU A 177 5.21 0.46 -10.90
N HIS A 178 6.37 0.82 -11.46
CA HIS A 178 6.72 2.22 -11.75
C HIS A 178 5.80 2.92 -12.75
N ILE A 179 4.92 2.19 -13.46
CA ILE A 179 3.90 2.75 -14.37
C ILE A 179 2.52 2.69 -13.72
N LEU A 180 2.17 1.54 -13.14
CA LEU A 180 0.84 1.25 -12.61
C LEU A 180 0.55 2.08 -11.36
N PHE A 181 1.52 2.20 -10.45
CA PHE A 181 1.38 2.94 -9.21
C PHE A 181 1.08 4.44 -9.46
N PRO A 182 1.89 5.19 -10.24
CA PRO A 182 1.57 6.58 -10.57
C PRO A 182 0.21 6.77 -11.23
N LEU A 183 -0.13 5.89 -12.18
CA LEU A 183 -1.37 5.97 -12.94
C LEU A 183 -2.59 5.86 -12.02
N VAL A 184 -2.63 4.87 -11.13
CA VAL A 184 -3.77 4.68 -10.24
C VAL A 184 -3.89 5.82 -9.25
N LEU A 185 -2.78 6.33 -8.71
CA LEU A 185 -2.79 7.47 -7.82
C LEU A 185 -3.37 8.73 -8.46
N ILE A 186 -3.01 9.00 -9.72
CA ILE A 186 -3.56 10.12 -10.49
C ILE A 186 -5.08 9.94 -10.67
N VAL A 187 -5.51 8.75 -11.11
CA VAL A 187 -6.94 8.46 -11.31
C VAL A 187 -7.71 8.61 -9.98
N LEU A 188 -7.20 8.04 -8.90
CA LEU A 188 -7.84 8.10 -7.59
C LEU A 188 -7.94 9.54 -7.08
N GLY A 189 -6.85 10.31 -7.20
CA GLY A 189 -6.85 11.72 -6.79
C GLY A 189 -7.85 12.56 -7.57
N VAL A 190 -7.95 12.37 -8.88
CA VAL A 190 -8.97 13.03 -9.72
C VAL A 190 -10.38 12.62 -9.30
N VAL A 191 -10.63 11.32 -9.09
CA VAL A 191 -11.95 10.81 -8.68
C VAL A 191 -12.38 11.44 -7.36
N ILE A 192 -11.50 11.46 -6.34
CA ILE A 192 -11.83 12.04 -5.02
C ILE A 192 -12.12 13.54 -5.13
N LEU A 193 -11.37 14.28 -5.96
CA LEU A 193 -11.61 15.70 -6.17
C LEU A 193 -12.96 15.96 -6.85
N VAL A 194 -13.26 15.22 -7.92
CA VAL A 194 -14.50 15.42 -8.70
C VAL A 194 -15.73 14.93 -7.94
N GLU A 195 -15.71 13.71 -7.40
CA GLU A 195 -16.85 13.16 -6.65
C GLU A 195 -17.10 13.91 -5.34
N GLY A 196 -16.06 14.47 -4.74
CA GLY A 196 -16.18 15.32 -3.56
C GLY A 196 -16.66 16.75 -3.85
N GLY A 197 -16.84 17.14 -5.11
CA GLY A 197 -17.23 18.51 -5.48
C GLY A 197 -16.15 19.56 -5.19
N ALA A 198 -14.87 19.16 -5.20
CA ALA A 198 -13.77 20.10 -5.12
C ALA A 198 -13.89 21.12 -6.26
N PHE A 199 -13.56 22.38 -5.99
CA PHE A 199 -13.69 23.48 -6.95
C PHE A 199 -15.12 23.82 -7.40
N GLY A 200 -16.16 23.18 -6.84
CA GLY A 200 -17.56 23.40 -7.22
C GLY A 200 -17.97 22.72 -8.53
N LEU A 201 -17.26 21.64 -8.90
CA LEU A 201 -17.50 20.80 -10.07
C LEU A 201 -18.57 19.72 -9.82
#